data_AF-A0A943UPP2-F1
#
_entry.id   AF-A0A943UPP2-F1
#
_cell.length_a   1.000
_cell.length_b   1.000
_cell.length_c   1.000
_cell.angle_alpha   90.00
_cell.angle_beta   90.00
_cell.angle_gamma   90.00
#
_symmetry.space_group_name_H-M   'P 1'
#
loop_
_entity.id
_entity.type
_entity.pdbx_description
1 polymer ?
#
loop_
_entity_poly.entity_id
_entity_poly.type
_entity_poly.pdbx_seq_one_letter_code
_entity_poly.pdbx_strand_id
1 'polypeptide(L)'
;MIIKCPECGHQVSDKAPVCPSCGVEIAGHVVKCPHCGEIYLKADEICPNCHQPQTASTEDLRQEEEEYAQTDHQQEQAPVQQEWQREDQPAETPVVTPVDEEEPIAIATPIVEEVRPTTTHSRHEQQTGNQQQQTDTNHTGEQQKPKEDKEKKNKHISLLVSLAITVITCFVLLYFYQDGKANTERNDFESAMQSKNADVLQQYITDYEQTAPIAHIQEARKLLTSLQGIKDDWADVEKQNTRAGYEAYRKAHPDTPHKQQIEEKLDSMDWAAACAANNEDAYAKYIDQHPDGRHHVEAGKLTQQLMTVTEKKMEADAAKQAEPVRRLLVAMNSKSTEGISGAVAETLTFNGASGATSKEVVKYMRDKLYQADVKSITWKMEKPMACDKIEAEDAKAVSYKMIIPAKLEIVREGGKATLQYSIRATVNAQGRITDINLARQ
;
A
#
# COMPACT_ATOMS: atom_id res chain seq x y z
N MET A 1 -43.38 13.56 -22.71
CA MET A 1 -43.27 14.78 -21.90
C MET A 1 -42.55 15.85 -22.72
N ILE A 2 -42.87 17.13 -22.55
CA ILE A 2 -41.98 18.20 -23.03
C ILE A 2 -40.91 18.41 -21.95
N ILE A 3 -39.66 18.27 -22.34
CA ILE A 3 -38.48 18.48 -21.50
C ILE A 3 -37.72 19.72 -22.00
N LYS A 4 -36.88 20.31 -21.16
CA LYS A 4 -35.80 21.17 -21.66
C LYS A 4 -34.67 20.25 -22.12
N CYS A 5 -34.17 20.45 -23.33
CA CYS A 5 -33.01 19.75 -23.84
C CYS A 5 -31.80 20.00 -22.93
N PRO A 6 -31.14 18.98 -22.34
CA PRO A 6 -30.01 19.19 -21.43
C PRO A 6 -28.90 20.02 -22.08
N GLU A 7 -28.61 19.73 -23.35
CA GLU A 7 -27.61 20.43 -24.16
C GLU A 7 -27.92 21.88 -24.54
N CYS A 8 -29.16 22.35 -24.50
CA CYS A 8 -29.46 23.70 -25.02
C CYS A 8 -30.66 24.45 -24.44
N GLY A 9 -31.37 23.88 -23.48
CA GLY A 9 -32.56 24.48 -22.86
C GLY A 9 -33.80 24.56 -23.74
N HIS A 10 -33.71 24.26 -25.05
CA HIS A 10 -34.86 24.27 -25.96
C HIS A 10 -35.93 23.27 -25.51
N GLN A 11 -37.20 23.68 -25.56
CA GLN A 11 -38.31 22.80 -25.22
C GLN A 11 -38.52 21.76 -26.33
N VAL A 12 -38.34 20.48 -26.01
CA VAL A 12 -38.39 19.37 -26.95
C VAL A 12 -39.16 18.20 -26.32
N SER A 13 -39.80 17.36 -27.14
CA SER A 13 -40.36 16.11 -26.61
C SER A 13 -39.25 15.13 -26.24
N ASP A 14 -39.38 14.48 -25.09
CA ASP A 14 -38.62 13.29 -24.68
C ASP A 14 -38.61 12.13 -25.71
N LYS A 15 -39.58 12.12 -26.64
CA LYS A 15 -39.70 11.15 -27.74
C LYS A 15 -39.14 11.65 -29.08
N ALA A 16 -38.62 12.87 -29.16
CA ALA A 16 -37.99 13.36 -30.38
C ALA A 16 -36.68 12.59 -30.62
N PRO A 17 -36.35 12.12 -31.84
CA PRO A 17 -35.09 11.44 -32.09
C PRO A 17 -33.89 12.36 -31.81
N VAL A 18 -33.96 13.61 -32.27
CA VAL A 18 -32.96 14.65 -32.03
C VAL A 18 -33.61 15.96 -31.60
N CYS A 19 -32.88 16.77 -30.83
CA CYS A 19 -33.28 18.15 -30.53
C CYS A 19 -33.18 19.01 -31.80
N PRO A 20 -34.25 19.73 -32.20
CA PRO A 20 -34.23 20.56 -33.40
C PRO A 20 -33.33 21.80 -33.30
N SER A 21 -32.82 22.15 -32.11
CA SER A 21 -32.00 23.35 -31.89
C SER A 21 -30.49 23.08 -31.80
N CYS A 22 -30.05 21.98 -31.18
CA CYS A 22 -28.64 21.61 -31.05
C CYS A 22 -28.27 20.29 -31.74
N GLY A 23 -29.25 19.48 -32.17
CA GLY A 23 -29.00 18.20 -32.84
C GLY A 23 -28.56 17.05 -31.94
N VAL A 24 -28.55 17.20 -30.60
CA VAL A 24 -28.31 16.08 -29.67
C VAL A 24 -29.44 15.05 -29.77
N GLU A 25 -29.12 13.78 -29.62
CA GLU A 25 -30.12 12.71 -29.53
C GLU A 25 -30.88 12.80 -28.20
N ILE A 26 -32.21 12.67 -28.26
CA ILE A 26 -33.08 12.80 -27.09
C ILE A 26 -33.75 11.46 -26.77
N ALA A 27 -34.49 10.89 -27.73
CA ALA A 27 -35.14 9.60 -27.57
C ALA A 27 -34.12 8.52 -27.20
N GLY A 28 -34.34 7.86 -26.07
CA GLY A 28 -33.46 6.79 -25.55
C GLY A 28 -32.18 7.28 -24.85
N HIS A 29 -31.80 8.55 -24.98
CA HIS A 29 -30.49 9.08 -24.56
C HIS A 29 -30.53 10.05 -23.37
N VAL A 30 -31.72 10.49 -22.95
CA VAL A 30 -31.91 11.27 -21.72
C VAL A 30 -32.34 10.39 -20.54
N VAL A 31 -31.93 10.78 -19.34
CA VAL A 31 -32.33 10.17 -18.05
C VAL A 31 -32.72 11.24 -17.05
N LYS A 32 -33.60 10.88 -16.11
CA LYS A 32 -34.00 11.74 -14.99
C LYS A 32 -33.29 11.27 -13.73
N CYS A 33 -32.56 12.16 -13.07
CA CYS A 33 -31.86 11.86 -11.82
C CYS A 33 -32.85 11.45 -10.72
N PRO A 34 -32.65 10.31 -10.02
CA PRO A 34 -33.52 9.92 -8.91
C PRO A 34 -33.36 10.82 -7.67
N HIS A 35 -32.21 11.45 -7.48
CA HIS A 35 -31.91 12.27 -6.30
C HIS A 35 -32.45 13.71 -6.39
N CYS A 36 -32.29 14.38 -7.55
CA CYS A 36 -32.70 15.79 -7.71
C CYS A 36 -33.77 16.02 -8.80
N GLY A 37 -34.13 15.01 -9.58
CA GLY A 37 -35.13 15.12 -10.64
C GLY A 37 -34.68 15.85 -11.92
N GLU A 38 -33.43 16.30 -12.00
CA GLU A 38 -32.85 16.91 -13.21
C GLU A 38 -32.81 15.94 -14.39
N ILE A 39 -32.98 16.44 -15.62
CA ILE A 39 -32.85 15.61 -16.83
C ILE A 39 -31.50 15.88 -17.48
N TYR A 40 -30.72 14.83 -17.70
CA TYR A 40 -29.35 14.88 -18.24
C TYR A 40 -29.11 13.77 -19.27
N LEU A 41 -27.94 13.72 -19.90
CA LEU A 41 -27.63 12.70 -20.90
C LEU A 41 -27.10 11.43 -20.23
N LYS A 42 -27.46 10.26 -20.75
CA LYS A 42 -26.92 8.98 -20.26
C LYS A 42 -25.39 8.90 -20.31
N ALA A 43 -24.77 9.63 -21.23
CA ALA A 43 -23.32 9.66 -21.43
C ALA A 43 -22.56 10.39 -20.30
N ASP A 44 -23.25 11.14 -19.43
CA ASP A 44 -22.60 11.90 -18.36
C ASP A 44 -22.27 11.03 -17.13
N GLU A 45 -22.88 9.83 -17.02
CA GLU A 45 -22.80 8.81 -15.93
C GLU A 45 -23.17 9.28 -14.51
N ILE A 46 -22.98 10.56 -14.21
CA ILE A 46 -23.16 11.25 -12.94
C ILE A 46 -24.07 12.44 -13.21
N CYS A 47 -25.06 12.69 -12.35
CA CYS A 47 -25.95 13.83 -12.55
C CYS A 47 -25.18 15.17 -12.41
N PRO A 48 -25.14 16.05 -13.43
CA PRO A 48 -24.37 17.30 -13.40
C PRO A 48 -24.90 18.34 -12.40
N ASN A 49 -26.10 18.14 -11.84
CA ASN A 49 -26.70 19.03 -10.84
C ASN A 49 -26.35 18.58 -9.40
N CYS A 50 -26.56 17.31 -9.06
CA CYS A 50 -26.37 16.81 -7.69
C CYS A 50 -25.11 15.94 -7.47
N HIS A 51 -24.33 15.67 -8.52
CA HIS A 51 -23.07 14.90 -8.50
C HIS A 51 -23.18 13.47 -7.94
N GLN A 52 -24.40 12.93 -7.88
CA GLN A 52 -24.65 11.53 -7.55
C GLN A 52 -24.55 10.66 -8.82
N PRO A 53 -23.91 9.48 -8.76
CA PRO A 53 -23.85 8.57 -9.89
C PRO A 53 -25.25 8.07 -10.26
N GLN A 54 -25.44 7.70 -11.52
CA GLN A 54 -26.64 6.96 -11.91
C GLN A 54 -26.57 5.57 -11.28
N THR A 55 -27.38 5.31 -10.24
CA THR A 55 -27.52 3.97 -9.65
C THR A 55 -28.02 2.99 -10.71
N ALA A 56 -27.10 2.21 -11.29
CA ALA A 56 -27.45 0.99 -11.99
C ALA A 56 -28.13 0.03 -11.00
N SER A 57 -29.08 -0.76 -11.49
CA SER A 57 -29.79 -1.76 -10.68
C SER A 57 -28.79 -2.74 -10.05
N THR A 58 -29.06 -3.11 -8.80
CA THR A 58 -28.21 -3.86 -7.87
C THR A 58 -28.00 -5.35 -8.20
N GLU A 59 -27.94 -5.71 -9.48
CA GLU A 59 -27.75 -7.09 -9.94
C GLU A 59 -26.30 -7.40 -10.37
N ASP A 60 -25.60 -6.46 -11.03
CA ASP A 60 -24.28 -6.75 -11.64
C ASP A 60 -23.10 -6.71 -10.64
N LEU A 61 -23.20 -5.95 -9.54
CA LEU A 61 -22.10 -5.82 -8.56
C LEU A 61 -21.95 -7.02 -7.60
N ARG A 62 -22.88 -7.98 -7.64
CA ARG A 62 -22.87 -9.14 -6.71
C ARG A 62 -22.01 -10.31 -7.17
N GLN A 63 -21.41 -10.24 -8.36
CA GLN A 63 -20.56 -11.32 -8.89
C GLN A 63 -19.05 -11.06 -8.74
N GLU A 64 -18.64 -9.81 -8.45
CA GLU A 64 -17.21 -9.46 -8.29
C GLU A 64 -16.71 -9.55 -6.83
N GLU A 65 -17.61 -9.50 -5.83
CA GLU A 65 -17.23 -9.67 -4.41
C GLU A 65 -17.07 -11.14 -3.98
N GLU A 66 -17.66 -12.11 -4.69
CA GLU A 66 -17.58 -13.53 -4.34
C GLU A 66 -16.28 -14.22 -4.81
N GLU A 67 -15.56 -13.66 -5.80
CA GLU A 67 -14.32 -14.26 -6.35
C GLU A 67 -13.05 -13.89 -5.56
N TYR A 68 -13.03 -12.76 -4.85
CA TYR A 68 -11.85 -12.30 -4.08
C TYR A 68 -11.76 -12.90 -2.66
N ALA A 69 -12.84 -13.50 -2.15
CA ALA A 69 -12.90 -14.03 -0.78
C ALA A 69 -12.34 -15.46 -0.62
N GLN A 70 -11.89 -16.12 -1.71
CA GLN A 70 -11.66 -17.57 -1.73
C GLN A 70 -10.21 -18.02 -1.94
N THR A 71 -9.26 -17.09 -2.06
CA THR A 71 -7.83 -17.40 -2.31
C THR A 71 -6.92 -17.36 -1.06
N ASP A 72 -7.39 -16.90 0.10
CA ASP A 72 -6.53 -16.63 1.27
C ASP A 72 -6.54 -17.73 2.37
N HIS A 73 -7.15 -18.90 2.10
CA HIS A 73 -7.32 -19.98 3.09
C HIS A 73 -6.81 -21.37 2.63
N GLN A 74 -5.77 -21.41 1.78
CA GLN A 74 -5.07 -22.66 1.43
C GLN A 74 -3.56 -22.59 1.63
N GLN A 75 -3.12 -22.19 2.83
CA GLN A 75 -1.80 -22.60 3.31
C GLN A 75 -1.66 -22.61 4.84
N GLU A 76 -2.37 -23.53 5.53
CA GLU A 76 -1.70 -24.36 6.54
C GLU A 76 -2.50 -25.62 6.97
N GLN A 77 -1.74 -26.70 7.13
CA GLN A 77 -2.01 -27.91 7.94
C GLN A 77 -3.12 -28.91 7.52
N ALA A 78 -2.63 -30.05 7.02
CA ALA A 78 -3.19 -31.39 7.19
C ALA A 78 -2.02 -32.31 7.62
N PRO A 79 -2.22 -33.58 8.10
CA PRO A 79 -3.46 -34.36 8.24
C PRO A 79 -3.69 -34.85 9.71
N VAL A 80 -4.71 -35.64 10.12
CA VAL A 80 -4.90 -37.09 9.87
C VAL A 80 -6.18 -37.59 10.58
N GLN A 81 -7.09 -38.29 9.87
CA GLN A 81 -8.11 -39.29 10.31
C GLN A 81 -9.13 -38.90 11.42
N GLN A 82 -10.37 -39.39 11.57
CA GLN A 82 -11.41 -40.16 10.82
C GLN A 82 -12.77 -39.80 11.54
N GLU A 83 -14.01 -40.16 11.16
CA GLU A 83 -14.58 -41.23 10.33
C GLU A 83 -15.95 -40.77 9.72
N TRP A 84 -16.61 -41.64 8.94
CA TRP A 84 -18.00 -41.60 8.44
C TRP A 84 -19.07 -41.41 9.56
N GLN A 85 -20.28 -40.84 9.32
CA GLN A 85 -21.30 -41.26 8.36
C GLN A 85 -22.27 -40.13 7.88
N ARG A 86 -23.10 -40.49 6.88
CA ARG A 86 -24.06 -39.67 6.11
C ARG A 86 -25.49 -40.13 6.42
N GLU A 87 -26.47 -39.21 6.51
CA GLU A 87 -27.86 -39.43 6.03
C GLU A 87 -28.62 -38.11 5.78
N ASP A 88 -29.75 -38.20 5.08
CA ASP A 88 -30.36 -37.11 4.29
C ASP A 88 -31.45 -36.26 4.98
N GLN A 89 -31.67 -35.06 4.39
CA GLN A 89 -32.86 -34.17 4.26
C GLN A 89 -34.28 -34.62 4.75
N PRO A 90 -35.29 -33.71 4.82
CA PRO A 90 -35.28 -32.23 4.95
C PRO A 90 -36.34 -31.62 5.93
N ALA A 91 -36.28 -30.30 6.10
CA ALA A 91 -37.36 -29.31 6.37
C ALA A 91 -38.56 -29.64 7.31
N GLU A 92 -38.73 -28.85 8.38
CA GLU A 92 -39.71 -27.73 8.45
C GLU A 92 -39.58 -26.92 9.77
N THR A 93 -40.13 -25.71 9.79
CA THR A 93 -40.31 -24.82 10.97
C THR A 93 -41.80 -24.92 11.43
N PRO A 94 -42.34 -24.27 12.51
CA PRO A 94 -41.80 -23.14 13.30
C PRO A 94 -42.24 -23.01 14.83
N VAL A 95 -41.84 -21.90 15.47
CA VAL A 95 -42.47 -21.18 16.63
C VAL A 95 -42.26 -21.64 18.12
N VAL A 96 -42.11 -20.61 18.97
CA VAL A 96 -42.22 -20.42 20.45
C VAL A 96 -41.12 -20.80 21.47
N THR A 97 -40.86 -19.78 22.31
CA THR A 97 -40.04 -19.59 23.54
C THR A 97 -40.83 -19.89 24.84
N PRO A 98 -40.37 -19.59 26.09
CA PRO A 98 -39.03 -19.32 26.71
C PRO A 98 -38.78 -20.17 28.01
N VAL A 99 -37.92 -19.68 28.95
CA VAL A 99 -37.79 -20.02 30.42
C VAL A 99 -36.87 -21.22 30.76
N ASP A 100 -36.01 -21.26 31.80
CA ASP A 100 -35.18 -20.29 32.59
C ASP A 100 -34.21 -21.11 33.51
N GLU A 101 -33.34 -20.42 34.29
CA GLU A 101 -32.63 -20.88 35.53
C GLU A 101 -31.50 -21.95 35.38
N GLU A 102 -30.22 -21.60 35.67
CA GLU A 102 -29.49 -21.68 36.96
C GLU A 102 -29.20 -23.11 37.47
N GLU A 103 -28.08 -23.50 38.10
CA GLU A 103 -26.68 -23.04 38.27
C GLU A 103 -25.89 -24.28 38.86
N PRO A 104 -24.90 -24.27 39.79
CA PRO A 104 -23.58 -24.88 39.56
C PRO A 104 -23.26 -26.13 40.43
N ILE A 105 -21.96 -26.34 40.72
CA ILE A 105 -21.26 -27.23 41.72
C ILE A 105 -20.38 -28.32 41.06
N ALA A 106 -19.19 -28.74 41.54
CA ALA A 106 -18.03 -28.08 42.19
C ALA A 106 -16.88 -29.11 42.38
N ILE A 107 -15.62 -28.66 42.36
CA ILE A 107 -14.44 -29.17 43.11
C ILE A 107 -14.09 -30.68 43.08
N ALA A 108 -12.88 -31.03 42.59
CA ALA A 108 -11.94 -31.95 43.29
C ALA A 108 -10.51 -31.97 42.68
N THR A 109 -9.56 -31.34 43.37
CA THR A 109 -8.12 -31.68 43.38
C THR A 109 -7.80 -32.40 44.71
N PRO A 110 -6.56 -32.83 45.03
CA PRO A 110 -5.40 -33.25 44.22
C PRO A 110 -4.89 -34.67 44.60
N ILE A 111 -3.95 -35.26 43.83
CA ILE A 111 -2.99 -36.24 44.37
C ILE A 111 -1.57 -35.93 43.85
N VAL A 112 -0.61 -36.04 44.76
CA VAL A 112 0.83 -35.80 44.59
C VAL A 112 1.54 -37.14 44.35
N GLU A 113 2.49 -37.23 43.41
CA GLU A 113 3.71 -37.98 43.66
C GLU A 113 4.91 -37.53 42.80
N GLU A 114 6.10 -37.64 43.38
CA GLU A 114 7.36 -37.04 42.94
C GLU A 114 8.42 -38.13 42.82
N VAL A 115 8.97 -38.40 41.62
CA VAL A 115 10.21 -39.19 41.50
C VAL A 115 11.17 -38.64 40.44
N ARG A 116 12.33 -38.22 40.93
CA ARG A 116 13.60 -37.87 40.25
C ARG A 116 13.96 -38.72 39.01
N PRO A 117 14.51 -38.11 37.93
CA PRO A 117 15.12 -38.83 36.81
C PRO A 117 16.58 -39.23 37.06
N THR A 118 17.07 -40.27 36.37
CA THR A 118 18.50 -40.65 36.32
C THR A 118 19.02 -40.54 34.88
N THR A 119 20.05 -39.71 34.69
CA THR A 119 20.66 -39.45 33.38
C THR A 119 21.48 -40.63 32.88
N THR A 120 21.35 -40.99 31.60
CA THR A 120 22.28 -41.88 30.89
C THR A 120 22.73 -41.22 29.59
N HIS A 121 24.00 -40.80 29.51
CA HIS A 121 24.62 -40.40 28.25
C HIS A 121 25.06 -41.64 27.46
N SER A 122 24.98 -41.57 26.14
CA SER A 122 25.72 -42.45 25.23
C SER A 122 26.47 -41.62 24.19
N ARG A 123 27.55 -42.21 23.67
CA ARG A 123 28.60 -41.57 22.88
C ARG A 123 28.93 -42.46 21.68
N HIS A 124 28.96 -41.87 20.49
CA HIS A 124 29.74 -42.36 19.34
C HIS A 124 30.77 -41.27 19.02
N GLU A 125 32.08 -41.53 18.97
CA GLU A 125 32.82 -42.35 18.00
C GLU A 125 32.94 -41.71 16.62
N GLN A 126 34.15 -41.27 16.29
CA GLN A 126 34.76 -41.56 15.00
C GLN A 126 36.29 -41.53 15.12
N GLN A 127 36.94 -42.50 14.47
CA GLN A 127 38.40 -42.61 14.36
C GLN A 127 38.87 -42.18 12.98
N THR A 128 40.10 -41.65 12.90
CA THR A 128 40.91 -41.68 11.67
C THR A 128 42.37 -41.91 12.03
N GLY A 129 42.99 -42.93 11.45
CA GLY A 129 44.45 -43.07 11.32
C GLY A 129 44.87 -42.82 9.86
N ASN A 130 46.11 -43.05 9.40
CA ASN A 130 47.39 -43.43 10.01
C ASN A 130 48.50 -43.18 8.93
N GLN A 131 49.76 -43.55 9.19
CA GLN A 131 50.96 -43.52 8.31
C GLN A 131 51.68 -42.14 8.24
N GLN A 132 53.01 -41.99 8.17
CA GLN A 132 54.20 -42.89 8.26
C GLN A 132 55.47 -41.99 8.53
N GLN A 133 56.75 -42.41 8.63
CA GLN A 133 57.41 -43.70 8.39
C GLN A 133 58.47 -44.08 9.48
N GLN A 134 59.79 -44.04 9.18
CA GLN A 134 60.90 -44.72 9.88
C GLN A 134 62.26 -44.02 9.67
N THR A 135 63.24 -44.30 10.56
CA THR A 135 64.58 -44.88 10.30
C THR A 135 65.24 -45.12 11.68
N ASP A 136 65.50 -46.36 12.13
CA ASP A 136 66.67 -47.23 11.87
C ASP A 136 67.94 -46.81 12.66
N THR A 137 68.78 -47.67 13.26
CA THR A 137 68.73 -49.11 13.66
C THR A 137 69.90 -49.38 14.63
N ASN A 138 69.76 -50.33 15.56
CA ASN A 138 70.69 -51.49 15.71
C ASN A 138 70.40 -52.38 16.95
N HIS A 139 70.17 -53.66 16.68
CA HIS A 139 70.72 -54.89 17.31
C HIS A 139 70.93 -55.01 18.84
N THR A 140 70.76 -56.18 19.49
CA THR A 140 70.10 -57.48 19.23
C THR A 140 70.29 -58.33 20.51
N GLY A 141 69.43 -59.31 20.81
CA GLY A 141 69.85 -60.47 21.62
C GLY A 141 68.89 -60.93 22.72
N GLU A 142 68.63 -62.23 22.71
CA GLU A 142 67.59 -62.96 23.45
C GLU A 142 67.69 -63.08 24.99
N GLN A 143 66.52 -63.39 25.54
CA GLN A 143 66.24 -64.20 26.74
C GLN A 143 67.40 -65.01 27.36
N GLN A 144 67.59 -64.92 28.70
CA GLN A 144 67.06 -65.90 29.67
C GLN A 144 67.43 -65.55 31.13
N LYS A 145 66.64 -66.09 32.08
CA LYS A 145 66.76 -65.94 33.55
C LYS A 145 67.99 -66.72 34.07
N PRO A 146 68.68 -66.27 35.14
CA PRO A 146 68.50 -67.01 36.40
C PRO A 146 68.61 -66.20 37.73
N LYS A 147 67.74 -66.60 38.66
CA LYS A 147 67.91 -66.71 40.13
C LYS A 147 68.01 -65.46 41.03
N GLU A 148 67.57 -65.72 42.27
CA GLU A 148 67.47 -64.82 43.42
C GLU A 148 68.85 -64.58 44.06
N ASP A 149 69.00 -63.46 44.76
CA ASP A 149 69.46 -63.48 46.15
C ASP A 149 68.86 -62.31 46.96
N LYS A 150 68.79 -62.45 48.28
CA LYS A 150 67.96 -61.62 49.18
C LYS A 150 68.72 -60.47 49.88
N GLU A 151 67.91 -59.62 50.51
CA GLU A 151 68.21 -58.84 51.75
C GLU A 151 68.94 -57.48 51.56
N LYS A 152 68.45 -56.31 52.01
CA LYS A 152 67.94 -55.92 53.34
C LYS A 152 67.01 -54.67 53.31
N LYS A 153 66.28 -54.44 54.42
CA LYS A 153 65.25 -53.38 54.59
C LYS A 153 65.85 -52.01 54.98
N ASN A 154 65.41 -50.94 54.32
CA ASN A 154 65.41 -49.56 54.87
C ASN A 154 63.99 -48.94 54.77
N LYS A 155 63.14 -49.21 55.78
CA LYS A 155 61.70 -48.89 55.74
C LYS A 155 61.35 -47.39 55.67
N HIS A 156 62.25 -46.49 56.08
CA HIS A 156 61.97 -45.05 56.08
C HIS A 156 62.18 -44.37 54.71
N ILE A 157 63.12 -44.86 53.90
CA ILE A 157 63.38 -44.30 52.56
C ILE A 157 62.21 -44.61 51.62
N SER A 158 61.69 -45.84 51.64
CA SER A 158 60.52 -46.23 50.86
C SER A 158 59.27 -45.41 51.21
N LEU A 159 59.12 -44.99 52.48
CA LEU A 159 57.97 -44.24 52.97
C LEU A 159 58.04 -42.76 52.56
N LEU A 160 59.22 -42.15 52.63
CA LEU A 160 59.46 -40.79 52.14
C LEU A 160 59.31 -40.68 50.62
N VAL A 161 59.80 -41.68 49.87
CA VAL A 161 59.61 -41.74 48.41
C VAL A 161 58.13 -41.91 48.04
N SER A 162 57.37 -42.77 48.75
CA SER A 162 55.92 -42.87 48.52
C SER A 162 55.19 -41.57 48.85
N LEU A 163 55.58 -40.85 49.92
CA LEU A 163 54.97 -39.58 50.28
C LEU A 163 55.23 -38.50 49.21
N ALA A 164 56.46 -38.40 48.71
CA ALA A 164 56.83 -37.46 47.65
C ALA A 164 56.07 -37.73 46.34
N ILE A 165 55.95 -39.00 45.94
CA ILE A 165 55.17 -39.40 44.77
C ILE A 165 53.68 -39.04 44.97
N THR A 166 53.10 -39.32 46.14
CA THR A 166 51.71 -38.94 46.45
C THR A 166 51.50 -37.43 46.33
N VAL A 167 52.37 -36.60 46.91
CA VAL A 167 52.27 -35.13 46.82
C VAL A 167 52.38 -34.65 45.37
N ILE A 168 53.28 -35.21 44.57
CA ILE A 168 53.40 -34.89 43.14
C ILE A 168 52.13 -35.31 42.38
N THR A 169 51.59 -36.50 42.63
CA THR A 169 50.31 -36.92 42.00
C THR A 169 49.14 -36.05 42.45
N CYS A 170 49.09 -35.59 43.70
CA CYS A 170 48.09 -34.62 44.15
C CYS A 170 48.26 -33.27 43.46
N PHE A 171 49.49 -32.78 43.27
CA PHE A 171 49.75 -31.56 42.51
C PHE A 171 49.36 -31.69 41.03
N VAL A 172 49.65 -32.83 40.40
CA VAL A 172 49.28 -33.11 39.00
C VAL A 172 47.77 -33.29 38.85
N LEU A 173 47.09 -33.94 39.80
CA LEU A 173 45.63 -34.06 39.81
C LEU A 173 44.95 -32.71 40.10
N LEU A 174 45.51 -31.89 40.99
CA LEU A 174 45.06 -30.50 41.21
C LEU A 174 45.28 -29.64 39.97
N TYR A 175 46.39 -29.82 39.26
CA TYR A 175 46.67 -29.15 38.00
C TYR A 175 45.67 -29.56 36.93
N PHE A 176 45.45 -30.86 36.67
CA PHE A 176 44.43 -31.32 35.71
C PHE A 176 42.99 -30.97 36.12
N TYR A 177 42.70 -30.86 37.43
CA TYR A 177 41.40 -30.39 37.92
C TYR A 177 41.22 -28.87 37.72
N GLN A 178 42.28 -28.07 37.88
CA GLN A 178 42.28 -26.65 37.56
C GLN A 178 42.23 -26.39 36.04
N ASP A 179 43.01 -27.14 35.26
CA ASP A 179 43.07 -27.04 33.80
C ASP A 179 41.75 -27.46 33.14
N GLY A 180 41.14 -28.56 33.64
CA GLY A 180 39.79 -28.96 33.24
C GLY A 180 38.74 -27.88 33.54
N LYS A 181 38.78 -27.26 34.73
CA LYS A 181 37.89 -26.14 35.05
C LYS A 181 38.13 -24.89 34.21
N ALA A 182 39.39 -24.54 33.94
CA ALA A 182 39.75 -23.39 33.12
C ALA A 182 39.30 -23.57 31.65
N ASN A 183 39.35 -24.80 31.14
CA ASN A 183 38.86 -25.08 29.79
C ASN A 183 37.32 -25.12 29.72
N THR A 184 36.62 -25.52 30.79
CA THR A 184 35.16 -25.36 30.90
C THR A 184 34.76 -23.88 30.95
N GLU A 185 35.39 -23.07 31.82
CA GLU A 185 35.11 -21.63 31.93
C GLU A 185 35.28 -20.89 30.60
N ARG A 186 36.37 -21.17 29.85
CA ARG A 186 36.58 -20.57 28.53
C ARG A 186 35.48 -20.92 27.54
N ASN A 187 35.01 -22.17 27.52
CA ASN A 187 33.94 -22.61 26.62
C ASN A 187 32.59 -21.98 27.01
N ASP A 188 32.32 -21.85 28.31
CA ASP A 188 31.11 -21.21 28.82
C ASP A 188 31.12 -19.71 28.54
N PHE A 189 32.28 -19.04 28.68
CA PHE A 189 32.48 -17.65 28.31
C PHE A 189 32.26 -17.44 26.80
N GLU A 190 32.88 -18.25 25.95
CA GLU A 190 32.69 -18.18 24.49
C GLU A 190 31.21 -18.37 24.12
N SER A 191 30.55 -19.36 24.72
CA SER A 191 29.12 -19.62 24.53
C SER A 191 28.26 -18.44 24.98
N ALA A 192 28.53 -17.85 26.14
CA ALA A 192 27.81 -16.69 26.65
C ALA A 192 27.97 -15.46 25.75
N MET A 193 29.20 -15.16 25.31
CA MET A 193 29.49 -14.04 24.42
C MET A 193 28.89 -14.22 23.02
N GLN A 194 28.87 -15.44 22.48
CA GLN A 194 28.21 -15.76 21.20
C GLN A 194 26.68 -15.75 21.30
N SER A 195 26.11 -16.15 22.44
CA SER A 195 24.65 -16.23 22.61
C SER A 195 23.93 -14.87 22.46
N LYS A 196 24.63 -13.76 22.77
CA LYS A 196 24.07 -12.41 22.88
C LYS A 196 22.79 -12.34 23.74
N ASN A 197 22.63 -13.27 24.69
CA ASN A 197 21.47 -13.38 25.55
C ASN A 197 21.81 -12.89 26.97
N ALA A 198 21.00 -11.96 27.49
CA ALA A 198 21.21 -11.35 28.79
C ALA A 198 21.20 -12.37 29.95
N ASP A 199 20.32 -13.36 29.92
CA ASP A 199 20.19 -14.37 30.97
C ASP A 199 21.41 -15.32 30.97
N VAL A 200 21.91 -15.69 29.78
CA VAL A 200 23.11 -16.54 29.65
C VAL A 200 24.36 -15.81 30.13
N LEU A 201 24.51 -14.52 29.79
CA LEU A 201 25.60 -13.68 30.29
C LEU A 201 25.51 -13.47 31.81
N GLN A 202 24.31 -13.25 32.34
CA GLN A 202 24.07 -13.11 33.78
C GLN A 202 24.42 -14.41 34.53
N GLN A 203 24.03 -15.57 33.99
CA GLN A 203 24.36 -16.88 34.56
C GLN A 203 25.88 -17.12 34.56
N TYR A 204 26.57 -16.88 33.44
CA TYR A 204 28.02 -16.98 33.37
C TYR A 204 28.72 -16.05 34.39
N ILE A 205 28.27 -14.79 34.52
CA ILE A 205 28.80 -13.87 35.53
C ILE A 205 28.58 -14.44 36.94
N THR A 206 27.39 -14.95 37.26
CA THR A 206 27.07 -15.50 38.59
C THR A 206 27.88 -16.75 38.92
N ASP A 207 28.05 -17.67 37.98
CA ASP A 207 28.78 -18.93 38.21
C ASP A 207 30.30 -18.72 38.33
N TYR A 208 30.84 -17.72 37.63
CA TYR A 208 32.28 -17.53 37.49
C TYR A 208 32.86 -16.23 38.10
N GLU A 209 32.06 -15.33 38.70
CA GLU A 209 32.52 -14.03 39.24
C GLU A 209 33.80 -14.08 40.08
N GLN A 210 33.98 -15.12 40.89
CA GLN A 210 35.13 -15.27 41.79
C GLN A 210 36.27 -16.12 41.21
N THR A 211 36.11 -16.73 40.04
CA THR A 211 37.04 -17.76 39.51
C THR A 211 37.51 -17.53 38.08
N ALA A 212 36.73 -16.83 37.24
CA ALA A 212 37.16 -16.45 35.89
C ALA A 212 38.15 -15.27 35.90
N PRO A 213 38.91 -15.07 34.80
CA PRO A 213 39.68 -13.86 34.59
C PRO A 213 38.81 -12.59 34.66
N ILE A 214 39.31 -11.57 35.36
CA ILE A 214 38.62 -10.27 35.52
C ILE A 214 38.20 -9.68 34.16
N ALA A 215 39.02 -9.87 33.11
CA ALA A 215 38.71 -9.41 31.75
C ALA A 215 37.44 -10.07 31.19
N HIS A 216 37.26 -11.38 31.31
CA HIS A 216 36.07 -12.08 30.82
C HIS A 216 34.80 -11.60 31.56
N ILE A 217 34.88 -11.44 32.90
CA ILE A 217 33.76 -10.91 33.70
C ILE A 217 33.44 -9.46 33.32
N GLN A 218 34.44 -8.62 33.02
CA GLN A 218 34.23 -7.24 32.56
C GLN A 218 33.61 -7.18 31.15
N GLU A 219 34.04 -8.05 30.24
CA GLU A 219 33.48 -8.13 28.88
C GLU A 219 32.04 -8.64 28.89
N ALA A 220 31.76 -9.70 29.65
CA ALA A 220 30.40 -10.22 29.83
C ALA A 220 29.48 -9.17 30.47
N ARG A 221 29.94 -8.44 31.51
CA ARG A 221 29.19 -7.33 32.11
C ARG A 221 28.92 -6.20 31.12
N LYS A 222 29.93 -5.81 30.33
CA LYS A 222 29.78 -4.76 29.31
C LYS A 222 28.72 -5.14 28.26
N LEU A 223 28.74 -6.39 27.79
CA LEU A 223 27.75 -6.89 26.84
C LEU A 223 26.35 -6.97 27.48
N LEU A 224 26.25 -7.46 28.72
CA LEU A 224 25.00 -7.50 29.48
C LEU A 224 24.38 -6.11 29.66
N THR A 225 25.16 -5.11 30.08
CA THR A 225 24.68 -3.72 30.19
C THR A 225 24.26 -3.15 28.84
N SER A 226 24.95 -3.51 27.75
CA SER A 226 24.55 -3.11 26.40
C SER A 226 23.20 -3.72 26.00
N LEU A 227 22.96 -5.00 26.30
CA LEU A 227 21.70 -5.69 26.00
C LEU A 227 20.54 -5.17 26.87
N GLN A 228 20.81 -4.85 28.14
CA GLN A 228 19.86 -4.18 29.02
C GLN A 228 19.46 -2.81 28.47
N GLY A 229 20.44 -1.98 28.05
CA GLY A 229 20.16 -0.70 27.40
C GLY A 229 19.31 -0.82 26.13
N ILE A 230 19.60 -1.79 25.27
CA ILE A 230 18.80 -2.07 24.05
C ILE A 230 17.35 -2.44 24.39
N LYS A 231 17.13 -3.15 25.50
CA LYS A 231 15.80 -3.56 25.99
C LYS A 231 15.04 -2.39 26.64
N ASP A 232 15.71 -1.55 27.41
CA ASP A 232 15.13 -0.37 28.04
C ASP A 232 14.77 0.69 26.99
N ASP A 233 15.68 0.97 26.04
CA ASP A 233 15.43 1.82 24.86
C ASP A 233 14.21 1.33 24.07
N TRP A 234 14.07 0.01 23.90
CA TRP A 234 12.93 -0.59 23.20
C TRP A 234 11.61 -0.36 23.93
N ALA A 235 11.58 -0.61 25.24
CA ALA A 235 10.40 -0.39 26.07
C ALA A 235 9.94 1.08 26.06
N ASP A 236 10.88 2.03 26.08
CA ASP A 236 10.56 3.45 25.94
C ASP A 236 10.04 3.82 24.55
N VAL A 237 10.51 3.16 23.48
CA VAL A 237 10.02 3.35 22.10
C VAL A 237 8.61 2.78 21.91
N GLU A 238 8.32 1.57 22.40
CA GLU A 238 6.96 1.01 22.39
C GLU A 238 5.98 1.86 23.21
N LYS A 239 6.42 2.40 24.35
CA LYS A 239 5.63 3.29 25.20
C LYS A 239 5.35 4.65 24.55
N GLN A 240 6.31 5.20 23.82
CA GLN A 240 6.11 6.43 23.06
C GLN A 240 5.26 6.20 21.80
N ASN A 241 5.43 5.06 21.14
CA ASN A 241 4.76 4.65 19.91
C ASN A 241 4.72 5.76 18.85
N THR A 242 5.86 6.44 18.62
CA THR A 242 5.99 7.50 17.61
C THR A 242 6.86 7.07 16.44
N ARG A 243 6.52 7.52 15.23
CA ARG A 243 7.32 7.29 14.01
C ARG A 243 8.79 7.69 14.19
N ALA A 244 9.03 8.85 14.80
CA ALA A 244 10.37 9.36 15.07
C ALA A 244 11.14 8.48 16.08
N GLY A 245 10.46 7.96 17.12
CA GLY A 245 11.06 7.02 18.08
C GLY A 245 11.48 5.71 17.43
N TYR A 246 10.60 5.10 16.65
CA TYR A 246 10.89 3.87 15.90
C TYR A 246 12.05 4.05 14.89
N GLU A 247 12.09 5.16 14.15
CA GLU A 247 13.22 5.44 13.24
C GLU A 247 14.54 5.71 13.97
N ALA A 248 14.51 6.45 15.08
CA ALA A 248 15.69 6.70 15.89
C ALA A 248 16.26 5.40 16.47
N TYR A 249 15.40 4.53 16.99
CA TYR A 249 15.76 3.21 17.52
C TYR A 249 16.35 2.30 16.42
N ARG A 250 15.67 2.18 15.26
CA ARG A 250 16.18 1.42 14.09
C ARG A 250 17.57 1.89 13.65
N LYS A 251 17.83 3.19 13.72
CA LYS A 251 19.12 3.79 13.35
C LYS A 251 20.20 3.58 14.42
N ALA A 252 19.83 3.60 15.70
CA ALA A 252 20.73 3.35 16.82
C ALA A 252 21.11 1.86 16.95
N HIS A 253 20.17 0.97 16.63
CA HIS A 253 20.28 -0.48 16.83
C HIS A 253 19.98 -1.27 15.54
N PRO A 254 20.88 -1.26 14.53
CA PRO A 254 20.62 -1.89 13.22
C PRO A 254 20.36 -3.39 13.26
N ASP A 255 21.00 -4.09 14.22
CA ASP A 255 20.89 -5.55 14.41
C ASP A 255 19.83 -5.94 15.46
N THR A 256 18.85 -5.07 15.74
CA THR A 256 17.80 -5.34 16.72
C THR A 256 16.88 -6.51 16.30
N PRO A 257 16.50 -7.41 17.23
CA PRO A 257 15.53 -8.47 16.94
C PRO A 257 14.14 -7.92 16.58
N HIS A 258 13.83 -6.66 16.94
CA HIS A 258 12.55 -6.03 16.67
C HIS A 258 12.42 -5.42 15.26
N LYS A 259 13.39 -5.67 14.36
CA LYS A 259 13.46 -5.04 13.03
C LYS A 259 12.15 -5.11 12.25
N GLN A 260 11.57 -6.30 12.10
CA GLN A 260 10.31 -6.48 11.38
C GLN A 260 9.15 -5.73 12.06
N GLN A 261 9.04 -5.80 13.39
CA GLN A 261 8.02 -5.08 14.15
C GLN A 261 8.14 -3.56 13.95
N ILE A 262 9.35 -3.03 13.87
CA ILE A 262 9.60 -1.61 13.58
C ILE A 262 9.18 -1.25 12.15
N GLU A 263 9.55 -2.06 11.17
CA GLU A 263 9.21 -1.85 9.76
C GLU A 263 7.68 -1.86 9.57
N GLU A 264 6.98 -2.82 10.15
CA GLU A 264 5.51 -2.90 10.13
C GLU A 264 4.82 -1.75 10.87
N LYS A 265 5.40 -1.23 11.96
CA LYS A 265 4.88 -0.05 12.65
C LYS A 265 5.06 1.22 11.82
N LEU A 266 6.22 1.38 11.19
CA LEU A 266 6.50 2.54 10.33
C LEU A 266 5.62 2.54 9.06
N ASP A 267 5.47 1.39 8.39
CA ASP A 267 4.53 1.16 7.29
C ASP A 267 3.11 1.59 7.67
N SER A 268 2.58 1.06 8.78
CA SER A 268 1.21 1.37 9.24
C SER A 268 1.02 2.86 9.60
N MET A 269 2.04 3.50 10.18
CA MET A 269 2.00 4.93 10.52
C MET A 269 2.08 5.84 9.28
N ASP A 270 2.92 5.50 8.31
CA ASP A 270 3.06 6.25 7.07
C ASP A 270 1.83 6.08 6.16
N TRP A 271 1.25 4.88 6.13
CA TRP A 271 -0.04 4.64 5.49
C TRP A 271 -1.15 5.47 6.11
N ALA A 272 -1.29 5.45 7.44
CA ALA A 272 -2.30 6.26 8.13
C ALA A 272 -2.11 7.77 7.88
N ALA A 273 -0.87 8.25 7.78
CA ALA A 273 -0.57 9.63 7.42
C ALA A 273 -0.94 9.95 5.96
N ALA A 274 -0.72 9.03 5.02
CA ALA A 274 -1.13 9.18 3.63
C ALA A 274 -2.65 9.24 3.49
N CYS A 275 -3.38 8.32 4.13
CA CYS A 275 -4.85 8.32 4.18
C CYS A 275 -5.43 9.57 4.85
N ALA A 276 -4.79 10.10 5.90
CA ALA A 276 -5.25 11.33 6.56
C ALA A 276 -5.06 12.57 5.67
N ALA A 277 -4.04 12.58 4.81
CA ALA A 277 -3.78 13.66 3.87
C ALA A 277 -4.59 13.54 2.56
N ASN A 278 -4.90 12.30 2.15
CA ASN A 278 -5.74 11.91 1.02
C ASN A 278 -5.52 12.72 -0.28
N ASN A 279 -4.28 12.73 -0.76
CA ASN A 279 -3.89 13.43 -1.98
C ASN A 279 -2.75 12.67 -2.70
N GLU A 280 -2.53 13.01 -3.97
CA GLU A 280 -1.55 12.38 -4.85
C GLU A 280 -0.13 12.39 -4.25
N ASP A 281 0.35 13.55 -3.79
CA ASP A 281 1.69 13.69 -3.19
C ASP A 281 1.88 12.76 -1.97
N ALA A 282 0.84 12.61 -1.14
CA ALA A 282 0.89 11.80 0.07
C ALA A 282 0.95 10.29 -0.22
N TYR A 283 0.16 9.80 -1.17
CA TYR A 283 0.21 8.39 -1.58
C TYR A 283 1.46 8.07 -2.41
N ALA A 284 1.89 8.98 -3.29
CA ALA A 284 3.15 8.84 -4.03
C ALA A 284 4.36 8.78 -3.08
N LYS A 285 4.38 9.60 -2.03
CA LYS A 285 5.40 9.53 -0.97
C LYS A 285 5.36 8.20 -0.22
N TYR A 286 4.18 7.67 0.12
CA TYR A 286 4.10 6.36 0.78
C TYR A 286 4.67 5.24 -0.12
N ILE A 287 4.34 5.25 -1.42
CA ILE A 287 4.86 4.29 -2.41
C ILE A 287 6.40 4.34 -2.51
N ASP A 288 6.99 5.54 -2.56
CA ASP A 288 8.46 5.72 -2.59
C ASP A 288 9.14 5.23 -1.30
N GLN A 289 8.49 5.46 -0.15
CA GLN A 289 9.04 5.08 1.16
C GLN A 289 8.84 3.60 1.52
N HIS A 290 7.82 2.95 0.95
CA HIS A 290 7.46 1.56 1.22
C HIS A 290 7.18 0.78 -0.09
N PRO A 291 8.20 0.50 -0.94
CA PRO A 291 8.00 -0.19 -2.22
C PRO A 291 7.41 -1.60 -2.08
N ASP A 292 7.79 -2.31 -1.02
CA ASP A 292 7.26 -3.64 -0.64
C ASP A 292 6.24 -3.54 0.52
N GLY A 293 5.69 -2.34 0.77
CA GLY A 293 4.73 -2.07 1.85
C GLY A 293 3.37 -2.73 1.62
N ARG A 294 2.67 -3.08 2.71
CA ARG A 294 1.38 -3.81 2.64
C ARG A 294 0.31 -3.05 1.84
N HIS A 295 0.37 -1.71 1.86
CA HIS A 295 -0.59 -0.86 1.16
C HIS A 295 -0.07 -0.33 -0.18
N HIS A 296 1.07 -0.79 -0.71
CA HIS A 296 1.66 -0.28 -1.95
C HIS A 296 0.67 -0.31 -3.13
N VAL A 297 -0.03 -1.44 -3.32
CA VAL A 297 -1.05 -1.60 -4.37
C VAL A 297 -2.28 -0.73 -4.12
N GLU A 298 -2.67 -0.56 -2.86
CA GLU A 298 -3.83 0.25 -2.45
C GLU A 298 -3.57 1.75 -2.67
N ALA A 299 -2.39 2.23 -2.25
CA ALA A 299 -1.89 3.58 -2.52
C ALA A 299 -1.88 3.88 -4.03
N GLY A 300 -1.42 2.94 -4.86
CA GLY A 300 -1.43 3.08 -6.32
C GLY A 300 -2.85 3.26 -6.89
N LYS A 301 -3.82 2.47 -6.41
CA LYS A 301 -5.23 2.60 -6.79
C LYS A 301 -5.81 3.95 -6.37
N LEU A 302 -5.56 4.40 -5.14
CA LEU A 302 -6.06 5.69 -4.63
C LEU A 302 -5.46 6.87 -5.40
N THR A 303 -4.16 6.84 -5.72
CA THR A 303 -3.51 7.82 -6.61
C THR A 303 -4.22 7.90 -7.96
N GLN A 304 -4.42 6.76 -8.64
CA GLN A 304 -5.10 6.74 -9.94
C GLN A 304 -6.55 7.25 -9.85
N GLN A 305 -7.27 6.92 -8.77
CA GLN A 305 -8.62 7.40 -8.53
C GLN A 305 -8.66 8.93 -8.33
N LEU A 306 -7.72 9.48 -7.55
CA LEU A 306 -7.61 10.93 -7.32
C LEU A 306 -7.24 11.69 -8.61
N MET A 307 -6.33 11.15 -9.43
CA MET A 307 -6.03 11.71 -10.75
C MET A 307 -7.29 11.72 -11.63
N THR A 308 -8.01 10.60 -11.71
CA THR A 308 -9.27 10.49 -12.48
C THR A 308 -10.34 11.47 -12.02
N VAL A 309 -10.51 11.66 -10.69
CA VAL A 309 -11.44 12.65 -10.13
C VAL A 309 -11.01 14.08 -10.45
N THR A 310 -9.70 14.36 -10.41
CA THR A 310 -9.14 15.68 -10.74
C THR A 310 -9.32 16.00 -12.22
N GLU A 311 -9.05 15.04 -13.12
CA GLU A 311 -9.31 15.15 -14.56
C GLU A 311 -10.79 15.39 -14.85
N LYS A 312 -11.71 14.58 -14.30
CA LYS A 312 -13.16 14.77 -14.46
C LYS A 312 -13.63 16.15 -13.97
N LYS A 313 -13.05 16.66 -12.87
CA LYS A 313 -13.34 18.01 -12.36
C LYS A 313 -12.82 19.10 -13.30
N MET A 314 -11.59 18.97 -13.81
CA MET A 314 -11.03 19.91 -14.78
C MET A 314 -11.84 19.93 -16.09
N GLU A 315 -12.31 18.76 -16.55
CA GLU A 315 -13.19 18.65 -17.71
C GLU A 315 -14.54 19.36 -17.48
N ALA A 316 -15.17 19.14 -16.32
CA ALA A 316 -16.43 19.79 -15.96
C ALA A 316 -16.29 21.32 -15.83
N ASP A 317 -15.19 21.80 -15.22
CA ASP A 317 -14.89 23.23 -15.15
C ASP A 317 -14.62 23.82 -16.55
N ALA A 318 -13.90 23.12 -17.43
CA ALA A 318 -13.66 23.55 -18.80
C ALA A 318 -14.96 23.61 -19.63
N ALA A 319 -15.83 22.59 -19.52
CA ALA A 319 -17.14 22.56 -20.15
C ALA A 319 -18.02 23.74 -19.70
N LYS A 320 -18.00 24.06 -18.41
CA LYS A 320 -18.67 25.24 -17.82
C LYS A 320 -18.13 26.57 -18.36
N GLN A 321 -16.83 26.69 -18.64
CA GLN A 321 -16.29 27.90 -19.29
C GLN A 321 -16.62 27.96 -20.79
N ALA A 322 -16.77 26.81 -21.47
CA ALA A 322 -17.14 26.73 -22.88
C ALA A 322 -18.63 26.99 -23.17
N GLU A 323 -19.48 26.96 -22.15
CA GLU A 323 -20.94 27.18 -22.22
C GLU A 323 -21.37 28.44 -23.01
N PRO A 324 -20.70 29.62 -22.94
CA PRO A 324 -21.00 30.76 -23.82
C PRO A 324 -20.75 30.48 -25.31
N VAL A 325 -19.70 29.71 -25.64
CA VAL A 325 -19.41 29.28 -27.02
C VAL A 325 -20.51 28.34 -27.50
N ARG A 326 -20.91 27.37 -26.67
CA ARG A 326 -22.05 26.49 -26.96
C ARG A 326 -23.35 27.29 -27.22
N ARG A 327 -23.66 28.29 -26.39
CA ARG A 327 -24.80 29.21 -26.63
C ARG A 327 -24.69 29.96 -27.95
N LEU A 328 -23.51 30.47 -28.30
CA LEU A 328 -23.31 31.15 -29.58
C LEU A 328 -23.60 30.21 -30.76
N LEU A 329 -23.06 29.00 -30.74
CA LEU A 329 -23.27 28.01 -31.82
C LEU A 329 -24.74 27.60 -31.96
N VAL A 330 -25.46 27.40 -30.84
CA VAL A 330 -26.91 27.14 -30.84
C VAL A 330 -27.70 28.35 -31.36
N ALA A 331 -27.30 29.58 -31.00
CA ALA A 331 -27.91 30.78 -31.55
C ALA A 331 -27.68 30.91 -33.07
N MET A 332 -26.51 30.49 -33.56
CA MET A 332 -26.23 30.40 -35.00
C MET A 332 -27.09 29.34 -35.69
N ASN A 333 -27.24 28.13 -35.11
CA ASN A 333 -28.11 27.06 -35.63
C ASN A 333 -29.59 27.46 -35.75
N SER A 334 -30.05 28.38 -34.89
CA SER A 334 -31.44 28.84 -34.79
C SER A 334 -31.67 30.21 -35.43
N LYS A 335 -30.64 30.82 -36.06
CA LYS A 335 -30.67 32.19 -36.61
C LYS A 335 -31.00 33.28 -35.57
N SER A 336 -30.81 33.01 -34.28
CA SER A 336 -31.19 33.89 -33.17
C SER A 336 -30.21 35.04 -33.00
N THR A 337 -30.60 36.24 -33.46
CA THR A 337 -29.81 37.47 -33.31
C THR A 337 -29.66 37.87 -31.85
N GLU A 338 -30.73 37.69 -31.05
CA GLU A 338 -30.71 37.92 -29.60
C GLU A 338 -29.75 36.96 -28.91
N GLY A 339 -29.83 35.67 -29.20
CA GLY A 339 -28.92 34.65 -28.64
C GLY A 339 -27.45 34.91 -28.97
N ILE A 340 -27.15 35.33 -30.21
CA ILE A 340 -25.79 35.75 -30.60
C ILE A 340 -25.36 36.97 -29.75
N SER A 341 -26.21 37.99 -29.65
CA SER A 341 -25.91 39.19 -28.85
C SER A 341 -25.82 38.94 -27.34
N GLY A 342 -26.43 37.86 -26.83
CA GLY A 342 -26.34 37.41 -25.45
C GLY A 342 -25.08 36.62 -25.12
N ALA A 343 -24.43 36.02 -26.13
CA ALA A 343 -23.23 35.20 -25.96
C ALA A 343 -21.91 35.99 -26.10
N VAL A 344 -21.86 37.01 -26.96
CA VAL A 344 -20.63 37.80 -27.24
C VAL A 344 -20.54 39.07 -26.39
N ALA A 345 -19.32 39.54 -26.08
CA ALA A 345 -19.12 40.85 -25.48
C ALA A 345 -19.61 41.99 -26.41
N GLU A 346 -19.81 43.19 -25.87
CA GLU A 346 -20.26 44.35 -26.66
C GLU A 346 -19.32 44.66 -27.84
N THR A 347 -18.01 44.56 -27.57
CA THR A 347 -16.94 44.52 -28.57
C THR A 347 -16.17 43.21 -28.43
N LEU A 348 -15.86 42.55 -29.53
CA LEU A 348 -15.03 41.35 -29.57
C LEU A 348 -14.02 41.36 -30.72
N THR A 349 -13.07 40.44 -30.69
CA THR A 349 -12.33 40.01 -31.88
C THR A 349 -13.05 38.82 -32.52
N PHE A 350 -13.42 38.92 -33.80
CA PHE A 350 -14.17 37.89 -34.52
C PHE A 350 -13.42 37.45 -35.78
N ASN A 351 -13.03 36.17 -35.84
CA ASN A 351 -12.23 35.58 -36.91
C ASN A 351 -10.98 36.43 -37.28
N GLY A 352 -10.33 37.01 -36.25
CA GLY A 352 -9.16 37.87 -36.39
C GLY A 352 -9.44 39.36 -36.62
N ALA A 353 -10.69 39.77 -36.85
CA ALA A 353 -11.07 41.18 -36.93
C ALA A 353 -11.41 41.73 -35.53
N SER A 354 -10.52 42.57 -34.98
CA SER A 354 -10.75 43.29 -33.73
C SER A 354 -11.80 44.39 -33.87
N GLY A 355 -12.54 44.70 -32.81
CA GLY A 355 -13.53 45.78 -32.83
C GLY A 355 -14.87 45.38 -33.46
N ALA A 356 -15.10 44.09 -33.65
CA ALA A 356 -16.38 43.56 -34.12
C ALA A 356 -17.45 43.67 -33.02
N THR A 357 -18.72 43.53 -33.42
CA THR A 357 -19.87 43.42 -32.53
C THR A 357 -20.70 42.17 -32.87
N SER A 358 -21.79 41.94 -32.15
CA SER A 358 -22.77 40.90 -32.49
C SER A 358 -23.34 41.03 -33.92
N LYS A 359 -23.34 42.22 -34.51
CA LYS A 359 -23.80 42.46 -35.89
C LYS A 359 -22.94 41.76 -36.93
N GLU A 360 -21.62 41.79 -36.76
CA GLU A 360 -20.65 41.13 -37.64
C GLU A 360 -20.80 39.61 -37.57
N VAL A 361 -21.09 39.07 -36.38
CA VAL A 361 -21.36 37.64 -36.17
C VAL A 361 -22.68 37.20 -36.81
N VAL A 362 -23.75 38.00 -36.64
CA VAL A 362 -25.04 37.79 -37.33
C VAL A 362 -24.88 37.85 -38.85
N LYS A 363 -24.08 38.79 -39.36
CA LYS A 363 -23.76 38.91 -40.79
C LYS A 363 -23.01 37.68 -41.29
N TYR A 364 -21.97 37.23 -40.59
CA TYR A 364 -21.25 36.00 -40.94
C TYR A 364 -22.18 34.78 -40.98
N MET A 365 -23.03 34.61 -39.96
CA MET A 365 -24.01 33.52 -39.93
C MET A 365 -24.92 33.54 -41.17
N ARG A 366 -25.50 34.70 -41.51
CA ARG A 366 -26.38 34.85 -42.68
C ARG A 366 -25.63 34.64 -44.00
N ASP A 367 -24.54 35.37 -44.20
CA ASP A 367 -23.87 35.50 -45.49
C ASP A 367 -22.93 34.32 -45.80
N LYS A 368 -22.45 33.59 -44.79
CA LYS A 368 -21.48 32.48 -44.96
C LYS A 368 -22.06 31.11 -44.63
N LEU A 369 -22.94 30.98 -43.63
CA LEU A 369 -23.46 29.67 -43.22
C LEU A 369 -24.80 29.34 -43.90
N TYR A 370 -25.72 30.31 -43.99
CA TYR A 370 -27.03 30.14 -44.65
C TYR A 370 -27.07 30.71 -46.07
N GLN A 371 -26.24 30.12 -46.94
CA GLN A 371 -26.26 30.38 -48.37
C GLN A 371 -27.58 29.88 -49.01
N ALA A 372 -27.90 30.31 -50.23
CA ALA A 372 -29.22 30.12 -50.84
C ALA A 372 -29.65 28.64 -50.98
N ASP A 373 -28.70 27.72 -51.12
CA ASP A 373 -28.90 26.27 -51.24
C ASP A 373 -28.99 25.55 -49.88
N VAL A 374 -28.74 26.24 -48.76
CA VAL A 374 -28.66 25.67 -47.40
C VAL A 374 -30.00 25.72 -46.68
N LYS A 375 -30.59 24.54 -46.47
CA LYS A 375 -31.84 24.35 -45.71
C LYS A 375 -31.62 24.53 -44.21
N SER A 376 -30.59 23.90 -43.67
CA SER A 376 -30.22 23.98 -42.25
C SER A 376 -28.73 23.78 -42.05
N ILE A 377 -28.24 24.27 -40.92
CA ILE A 377 -26.91 23.96 -40.39
C ILE A 377 -27.08 23.39 -38.98
N THR A 378 -26.09 22.62 -38.52
CA THR A 378 -26.00 22.16 -37.14
C THR A 378 -24.54 22.12 -36.74
N TRP A 379 -24.13 23.12 -35.96
CA TRP A 379 -22.93 23.06 -35.15
C TRP A 379 -23.12 22.05 -34.01
N LYS A 380 -22.20 21.08 -33.94
CA LYS A 380 -21.99 20.16 -32.82
C LYS A 380 -20.65 20.50 -32.20
N MET A 381 -20.66 20.88 -30.93
CA MET A 381 -19.44 21.18 -30.17
C MET A 381 -18.93 19.89 -29.52
N GLU A 382 -17.62 19.67 -29.50
CA GLU A 382 -17.00 18.56 -28.77
C GLU A 382 -16.43 19.08 -27.43
N LYS A 383 -15.88 18.17 -26.62
CA LYS A 383 -15.22 18.54 -25.36
C LYS A 383 -14.05 19.52 -25.63
N PRO A 384 -13.86 20.60 -24.85
CA PRO A 384 -12.69 21.47 -24.98
C PRO A 384 -11.39 20.66 -24.83
N MET A 385 -10.45 20.79 -25.78
CA MET A 385 -9.14 20.13 -25.69
C MET A 385 -8.16 20.88 -24.78
N ALA A 386 -8.44 22.16 -24.52
CA ALA A 386 -7.66 23.04 -23.65
C ALA A 386 -8.56 24.16 -23.13
N CYS A 387 -8.36 24.57 -21.87
CA CYS A 387 -9.04 25.69 -21.24
C CYS A 387 -8.15 26.35 -20.19
N ASP A 388 -7.37 27.34 -20.59
CA ASP A 388 -6.43 28.07 -19.74
C ASP A 388 -7.12 29.23 -19.04
N LYS A 389 -6.94 29.35 -17.71
CA LYS A 389 -7.32 30.55 -16.96
C LYS A 389 -6.24 31.61 -17.16
N ILE A 390 -6.64 32.78 -17.65
CA ILE A 390 -5.80 33.97 -17.81
C ILE A 390 -6.21 34.97 -16.73
N GLU A 391 -5.27 35.25 -15.82
CA GLU A 391 -5.38 36.31 -14.83
C GLU A 391 -4.64 37.55 -15.34
N ALA A 392 -5.28 38.72 -15.25
CA ALA A 392 -4.65 40.01 -15.52
C ALA A 392 -4.20 40.68 -14.20
N GLU A 393 -3.46 41.79 -14.30
CA GLU A 393 -2.98 42.55 -13.13
C GLU A 393 -4.12 43.03 -12.19
N ASP A 394 -5.33 43.23 -12.71
CA ASP A 394 -6.54 43.34 -11.90
C ASP A 394 -7.16 41.94 -11.71
N ALA A 395 -7.24 41.48 -10.47
CA ALA A 395 -7.85 40.22 -10.07
C ALA A 395 -9.34 40.07 -10.48
N LYS A 396 -10.00 41.15 -10.90
CA LYS A 396 -11.37 41.12 -11.47
C LYS A 396 -11.41 40.83 -12.97
N ALA A 397 -10.28 40.95 -13.68
CA ALA A 397 -10.17 40.75 -15.11
C ALA A 397 -9.69 39.32 -15.46
N VAL A 398 -10.32 38.31 -14.86
CA VAL A 398 -10.13 36.91 -15.23
C VAL A 398 -10.82 36.62 -16.57
N SER A 399 -10.13 35.87 -17.43
CA SER A 399 -10.69 35.29 -18.65
C SER A 399 -10.24 33.84 -18.83
N TYR A 400 -10.94 33.09 -19.67
CA TYR A 400 -10.67 31.70 -19.98
C TYR A 400 -10.46 31.57 -21.48
N LYS A 401 -9.29 31.06 -21.88
CA LYS A 401 -8.93 30.84 -23.27
C LYS A 401 -9.01 29.36 -23.59
N MET A 402 -9.77 29.00 -24.61
CA MET A 402 -10.14 27.62 -24.89
C MET A 402 -9.93 27.26 -26.36
N ILE A 403 -9.62 25.98 -26.58
CA ILE A 403 -9.60 25.35 -27.90
C ILE A 403 -10.63 24.24 -27.90
N ILE A 404 -11.58 24.29 -28.82
CA ILE A 404 -12.75 23.41 -28.85
C ILE A 404 -12.89 22.84 -30.27
N PRO A 405 -12.79 21.51 -30.47
CA PRO A 405 -13.18 20.88 -31.71
C PRO A 405 -14.69 21.03 -31.95
N ALA A 406 -15.10 21.23 -33.19
CA ALA A 406 -16.51 21.32 -33.55
C ALA A 406 -16.76 20.79 -34.97
N LYS A 407 -17.94 20.20 -35.17
CA LYS A 407 -18.45 19.77 -36.47
C LYS A 407 -19.56 20.71 -36.91
N LEU A 408 -19.50 21.16 -38.16
CA LEU A 408 -20.59 21.88 -38.82
C LEU A 408 -21.23 20.96 -39.86
N GLU A 409 -22.40 20.42 -39.53
CA GLU A 409 -23.25 19.70 -40.48
C GLU A 409 -24.11 20.69 -41.26
N ILE A 410 -24.22 20.51 -42.57
CA ILE A 410 -24.94 21.41 -43.49
C ILE A 410 -25.86 20.55 -44.37
N VAL A 411 -27.16 20.84 -44.34
CA VAL A 411 -28.15 20.21 -45.21
C VAL A 411 -28.49 21.15 -46.35
N ARG A 412 -28.28 20.69 -47.58
CA ARG A 412 -28.55 21.42 -48.83
C ARG A 412 -29.69 20.79 -49.61
N GLU A 413 -30.10 21.43 -50.69
CA GLU A 413 -31.02 20.82 -51.68
C GLU A 413 -30.45 19.53 -52.28
N GLY A 414 -29.15 19.49 -52.60
CA GLY A 414 -28.48 18.35 -53.22
C GLY A 414 -27.83 17.32 -52.28
N GLY A 415 -27.96 17.44 -50.95
CA GLY A 415 -27.38 16.46 -50.01
C GLY A 415 -26.93 17.04 -48.66
N LYS A 416 -26.10 16.28 -47.93
CA LYS A 416 -25.50 16.69 -46.65
C LYS A 416 -23.98 16.83 -46.79
N ALA A 417 -23.39 17.76 -46.05
CA ALA A 417 -21.94 17.89 -45.90
C ALA A 417 -21.59 18.13 -44.43
N THR A 418 -20.46 17.61 -43.98
CA THR A 418 -19.93 17.83 -42.63
C THR A 418 -18.53 18.43 -42.72
N LEU A 419 -18.29 19.50 -41.98
CA LEU A 419 -17.02 20.22 -41.94
C LEU A 419 -16.43 20.17 -40.52
N GLN A 420 -15.13 19.95 -40.40
CA GLN A 420 -14.41 19.98 -39.13
C GLN A 420 -13.87 21.39 -38.85
N TYR A 421 -13.88 21.79 -37.59
CA TYR A 421 -13.43 23.09 -37.12
C TYR A 421 -12.67 22.97 -35.80
N SER A 422 -11.65 23.81 -35.64
CA SER A 422 -11.04 24.15 -34.36
C SER A 422 -11.47 25.56 -33.97
N ILE A 423 -12.35 25.66 -33.00
CA ILE A 423 -12.78 26.94 -32.43
C ILE A 423 -11.74 27.35 -31.38
N ARG A 424 -11.14 28.52 -31.55
CA ARG A 424 -10.38 29.19 -30.48
C ARG A 424 -11.22 30.32 -29.95
N ALA A 425 -11.40 30.41 -28.64
CA ALA A 425 -12.21 31.44 -28.01
C ALA A 425 -11.58 31.95 -26.72
N THR A 426 -11.92 33.19 -26.36
CA THR A 426 -11.68 33.76 -25.03
C THR A 426 -12.99 34.23 -24.43
N VAL A 427 -13.27 33.83 -23.19
CA VAL A 427 -14.49 34.12 -22.44
C VAL A 427 -14.11 34.90 -21.18
N ASN A 428 -14.77 36.04 -20.90
CA ASN A 428 -14.52 36.81 -19.69
C ASN A 428 -15.26 36.25 -18.46
N ALA A 429 -14.93 36.75 -17.26
CA ALA A 429 -15.59 36.39 -16.01
C ALA A 429 -17.13 36.58 -16.00
N GLN A 430 -17.69 37.40 -16.89
CA GLN A 430 -19.14 37.59 -17.07
C GLN A 430 -19.79 36.56 -18.01
N GLY A 431 -19.04 35.57 -18.49
CA GLY A 431 -19.55 34.54 -19.40
C GLY A 431 -19.87 35.07 -20.80
N ARG A 432 -19.11 36.06 -21.27
CA ARG A 432 -19.23 36.69 -22.60
C ARG A 432 -17.96 36.44 -23.42
N ILE A 433 -18.13 36.11 -24.70
CA ILE A 433 -17.03 35.85 -25.64
C ILE A 433 -16.38 37.18 -26.05
N THR A 434 -15.09 37.36 -25.76
CA THR A 434 -14.28 38.55 -26.11
C THR A 434 -13.36 38.34 -27.32
N ASP A 435 -13.02 37.09 -27.62
CA ASP A 435 -12.36 36.66 -28.86
C ASP A 435 -12.95 35.34 -29.32
N ILE A 436 -13.18 35.17 -30.62
CA ILE A 436 -13.48 33.87 -31.21
C ILE A 436 -13.01 33.77 -32.67
N ASN A 437 -12.40 32.64 -33.00
CA ASN A 437 -11.93 32.28 -34.33
C ASN A 437 -12.41 30.88 -34.71
N LEU A 438 -13.24 30.80 -35.74
CA LEU A 438 -13.81 29.56 -36.29
C LEU A 438 -12.90 29.03 -37.40
N ALA A 439 -11.77 28.43 -37.03
CA ALA A 439 -10.81 27.91 -38.01
C ALA A 439 -11.27 26.55 -38.55
N ARG A 440 -11.49 26.43 -39.86
CA ARG A 440 -11.78 25.15 -40.51
C ARG A 440 -10.51 24.28 -40.55
N GLN A 441 -10.68 22.98 -40.31
CA GLN A 441 -9.66 21.95 -40.47
C GLN A 441 -9.72 21.32 -41.87
#